data_AF-A0A3D2BNB7-F1
#
_entry.id   AF-A0A3D2BNB7-F1
#
_cell.length_a   1.000
_cell.length_b   1.000
_cell.length_c   1.000
_cell.angle_alpha   90.00
_cell.angle_beta   90.00
_cell.angle_gamma   90.00
#
_symmetry.space_group_name_H-M   'P 1'
#
loop_
_entity.id
_entity.type
_entity.pdbx_description
1 polymer ?
#
loop_
_entity_poly.entity_id
_entity_poly.type
_entity_poly.pdbx_seq_one_letter_code
_entity_poly.pdbx_strand_id
1 'polypeptide(L)' 'MLKIFLFAFILFLLAFFGMALGYIVKRKSIQGSCGGLGSIGIEKECDCPEPCDARKKRMAKEAARQEVLNKNRIL' A
#
# COMPACT_ATOMS: atom_id res chain seq x y z
N MET A 1 40.68 -0.06 -11.02
CA MET A 1 39.32 -0.50 -11.39
C MET A 1 38.62 -1.28 -10.28
N LEU A 2 39.15 -2.42 -9.81
CA LEU A 2 38.46 -3.27 -8.83
C LEU A 2 38.11 -2.58 -7.49
N LYS A 3 38.97 -1.69 -6.98
CA LYS A 3 38.73 -0.97 -5.71
C LYS A 3 37.48 -0.09 -5.75
N ILE A 4 37.27 0.61 -6.88
CA ILE A 4 36.11 1.49 -7.09
C ILE A 4 34.84 0.65 -7.23
N PHE A 5 34.94 -0.48 -7.95
CA PHE A 5 33.84 -1.44 -8.06
C PHE A 5 33.40 -1.99 -6.71
N LEU A 6 34.34 -2.46 -5.89
CA LEU A 6 34.05 -2.96 -4.54
C LEU A 6 33.44 -1.88 -3.64
N PHE A 7 33.96 -0.66 -3.70
CA PHE A 7 33.41 0.46 -2.92
C PHE A 7 31.97 0.80 -3.32
N ALA A 8 31.70 0.91 -4.62
CA ALA A 8 30.36 1.17 -5.14
C ALA A 8 29.39 0.03 -4.77
N PHE A 9 29.83 -1.23 -4.87
CA PHE A 9 29.04 -2.39 -4.51
C PHE A 9 28.65 -2.39 -3.03
N ILE A 10 29.59 -2.09 -2.13
CA ILE A 10 29.32 -2.00 -0.69
C ILE A 10 28.35 -0.87 -0.39
N LEU A 11 28.54 0.32 -0.99
CA LEU A 11 27.60 1.44 -0.80
C LEU A 11 26.19 1.11 -1.27
N PHE A 12 26.07 0.42 -2.40
CA PHE A 12 24.78 -0.05 -2.92
C PHE A 12 24.10 -1.00 -1.93
N LEU A 13 24.83 -2.00 -1.42
CA LEU A 13 24.30 -2.93 -0.43
C LEU A 13 23.85 -2.21 0.85
N LEU A 14 24.63 -1.25 1.35
CA LEU A 14 24.27 -0.45 2.53
C LEU A 14 22.99 0.37 2.30
N ALA A 15 22.83 0.96 1.12
CA ALA A 15 21.60 1.70 0.78
C ALA A 15 20.37 0.79 0.78
N PHE A 16 20.47 -0.40 0.18
CA PHE A 16 19.39 -1.39 0.19
C PHE A 16 19.07 -1.89 1.59
N PHE A 17 20.10 -2.14 2.41
CA PHE A 17 19.92 -2.55 3.79
C PHE A 17 19.23 -1.47 4.62
N GLY A 18 19.60 -0.20 4.42
CA GLY A 18 18.93 0.95 5.04
C GLY A 18 17.46 1.07 4.65
N MET A 19 17.13 0.87 3.37
CA MET A 19 15.73 0.85 2.90
C MET A 19 14.94 -0.32 3.52
N ALA A 20 15.52 -1.51 3.58
CA ALA A 20 14.89 -2.69 4.18
C ALA A 20 14.60 -2.50 5.67
N LEU A 21 15.58 -2.01 6.43
CA LEU A 21 15.40 -1.67 7.84
C LEU A 21 14.35 -0.56 8.02
N GLY A 22 14.37 0.47 7.17
CA GLY A 22 13.36 1.53 7.18
C GLY A 22 11.94 1.02 6.94
N TYR A 23 11.77 0.05 6.04
CA TYR A 23 10.48 -0.60 5.77
C TYR A 23 9.97 -1.40 6.97
N ILE A 24 10.86 -2.18 7.61
CA ILE A 24 10.54 -2.98 8.80
C ILE A 24 10.15 -2.09 9.98
N VAL A 25 10.89 -1.00 10.22
CA VAL A 25 10.63 -0.09 11.36
C VAL A 25 9.35 0.70 11.14
N LYS A 26 9.11 1.22 9.93
CA LYS A 26 7.91 2.04 9.69
C LYS A 26 6.64 1.22 9.58
N ARG A 27 6.69 -0.09 9.28
CA ARG A 27 5.54 -0.99 9.03
C ARG A 27 4.42 -0.39 8.16
N LYS A 28 4.70 0.72 7.49
CA LYS A 28 3.82 1.33 6.51
C LYS A 28 4.03 0.54 5.25
N SER A 29 3.00 -0.19 4.84
CA SER A 29 2.86 -0.66 3.47
C SER A 29 3.27 0.49 2.55
N ILE A 30 4.06 0.21 1.50
CA ILE A 30 4.44 1.21 0.49
C ILE A 30 3.20 2.04 0.20
N GLN A 31 3.28 3.33 0.53
CA GLN A 31 2.14 4.25 0.44
C GLN A 31 1.74 4.30 -1.03
N GLY A 32 0.72 3.50 -1.40
CA GLY A 32 0.13 3.55 -2.72
C GLY A 32 -0.62 4.87 -2.91
N SER A 33 -1.39 4.99 -3.98
CA SER A 33 -2.13 6.20 -4.37
C SER A 33 -2.93 6.91 -3.24
N CYS A 34 -3.29 6.22 -2.15
CA CYS A 34 -4.00 6.81 -0.99
C CYS A 34 -3.19 6.83 0.32
N GLY A 35 -1.93 6.41 0.32
CA GLY A 35 -1.14 6.16 1.53
C GLY A 35 -0.71 7.41 2.31
N GLY A 36 -0.89 8.60 1.74
CA GLY A 36 -0.56 9.89 2.35
C GLY A 36 -1.77 10.71 2.83
N LEU A 37 -3.00 10.26 2.57
CA LEU A 37 -4.22 10.99 2.93
C LEU A 37 -4.63 10.80 4.40
N GLY A 38 -4.12 9.76 5.08
CA GLY A 38 -4.35 9.51 6.51
C GLY A 38 -3.73 10.55 7.44
N SER A 39 -2.69 11.27 7.01
CA SER A 39 -2.12 12.40 7.78
C SER A 39 -2.90 13.71 7.62
N ILE A 40 -3.87 13.76 6.70
CA ILE A 40 -4.71 14.93 6.42
C ILE A 40 -6.16 14.69 6.93
N GLY A 41 -6.44 13.54 7.56
CA GLY A 41 -7.77 13.23 8.10
C GLY A 41 -8.82 12.87 7.03
N ILE A 42 -8.42 12.70 5.77
CA ILE A 42 -9.30 12.34 4.64
C ILE A 42 -9.48 10.81 4.56
N GLU A 43 -9.71 10.16 5.71
CA GLU A 43 -10.08 8.73 5.76
C GLU A 43 -11.59 8.52 5.81
N LYS A 44 -12.38 9.60 5.96
CA LYS A 44 -13.85 9.51 5.99
C LYS A 44 -14.52 10.06 4.72
N GLU A 45 -13.92 11.05 4.06
CA GLU A 45 -14.45 11.65 2.83
C GLU A 45 -13.42 11.62 1.69
N CYS A 46 -13.13 10.44 1.13
CA CYS A 46 -12.76 10.40 -0.28
C CYS A 46 -14.04 10.63 -1.12
N ASP A 47 -14.58 11.85 -1.05
CA ASP A 47 -15.53 12.44 -2.00
C ASP A 47 -14.80 12.80 -3.32
N CYS A 48 -13.85 11.97 -3.73
CA CYS A 48 -13.32 12.06 -5.08
C CYS A 48 -14.44 11.61 -6.03
N PRO A 49 -14.84 12.44 -7.00
CA PRO A 49 -15.88 12.09 -7.97
C PRO A 49 -15.55 10.81 -8.76
N GLU A 50 -14.26 10.46 -8.84
CA GLU A 50 -13.83 9.11 -9.21
C GLU A 50 -13.10 8.41 -8.04
N PRO A 51 -13.65 7.32 -7.49
CA PRO A 51 -12.99 6.57 -6.44
C PRO A 51 -11.72 5.90 -7.01
N CYS A 52 -10.63 5.98 -6.26
CA CYS A 52 -9.37 5.35 -6.60
C CYS A 52 -9.52 3.82 -6.80
N ASP A 53 -8.65 3.21 -7.59
CA ASP A 53 -8.72 1.78 -7.93
C ASP A 53 -8.67 0.86 -6.69
N ALA A 54 -7.96 1.29 -5.65
CA ALA A 54 -7.92 0.57 -4.38
C ALA A 54 -9.29 0.54 -3.69
N ARG A 55 -10.03 1.66 -3.69
CA ARG A 55 -11.39 1.74 -3.13
C ARG A 55 -12.40 1.00 -4.00
N LYS A 56 -12.32 1.14 -5.33
CA LYS A 56 -13.14 0.35 -6.28
C LYS A 56 -12.98 -1.16 -6.02
N LYS A 57 -11.75 -1.65 -5.83
CA LYS A 57 -11.50 -3.06 -5.49
C LYS A 57 -12.06 -3.48 -4.12
N ARG A 58 -12.04 -2.61 -3.11
CA ARG A 58 -12.66 -2.91 -1.79
C ARG A 58 -14.18 -2.97 -1.89
N MET A 59 -14.80 -1.98 -2.52
CA MET A 59 -16.26 -1.93 -2.72
C MET A 59 -16.73 -3.13 -3.56
N ALA A 60 -16.00 -3.53 -4.60
CA ALA A 60 -16.32 -4.73 -5.38
C ALA A 60 -16.26 -6.02 -4.54
N LYS A 61 -15.26 -6.14 -3.65
CA LYS A 61 -15.17 -7.28 -2.72
C LYS A 61 -16.30 -7.28 -1.69
N GLU A 62 -16.67 -6.12 -1.18
CA GLU A 62 -17.77 -5.95 -0.22
C GLU A 62 -19.12 -6.26 -0.87
N ALA A 63 -19.37 -5.76 -2.08
CA ALA A 63 -20.57 -6.07 -2.86
C ALA A 63 -20.69 -7.58 -3.14
N ALA A 64 -19.60 -8.21 -3.60
CA ALA A 64 -19.58 -9.66 -3.81
C ALA A 64 -19.86 -10.45 -2.52
N ARG A 65 -19.34 -9.99 -1.37
CA ARG A 65 -19.63 -10.61 -0.07
C ARG A 65 -21.09 -10.43 0.34
N GLN A 66 -21.68 -9.27 0.10
CA GLN A 66 -23.10 -9.01 0.38
C GLN A 66 -24.01 -9.85 -0.51
N GLU A 67 -23.70 -10.01 -1.79
CA GLU A 67 -24.46 -10.89 -2.68
C GLU A 67 -24.46 -12.34 -2.21
N VAL A 68 -23.32 -12.86 -1.75
CA VAL A 68 -23.23 -14.22 -1.18
C VAL A 68 -24.06 -14.32 0.10
N LEU A 69 -23.98 -13.33 1.00
CA LEU A 69 -24.77 -13.29 2.22
C LEU A 69 -26.28 -13.22 1.93
N ASN A 70 -26.68 -12.44 0.92
CA ASN A 70 -28.08 -12.30 0.52
C ASN A 70 -28.61 -13.58 -0.15
N LYS A 71 -27.82 -14.26 -0.97
CA LYS A 71 -28.21 -15.57 -1.54
C LYS A 71 -28.32 -16.67 -0.50
N ASN A 72 -27.46 -16.63 0.51
CA ASN A 72 -27.49 -17.57 1.64
C ASN A 72 -28.44 -17.13 2.76
N ARG A 73 -29.15 -16.01 2.57
CA ARG A 73 -30.21 -15.58 3.50
C ARG A 73 -31.44 -16.42 3.20
N ILE A 74 -31.49 -17.60 3.80
CA ILE A 74 -32.64 -18.50 3.77
C ILE A 74 -33.80 -17.76 4.47
N LEU A 75 -34.81 -17.38 3.68
CA LEU A 75 -36.16 -17.07 4.13
C LEU A 75 -36.97 -18.37 4.10
#